data_AF-A0A3D0VKT0-F1
#
_entry.id   AF-A0A3D0VKT0-F1
#
_cell.length_a   1.000
_cell.length_b   1.000
_cell.length_c   1.000
_cell.angle_alpha   90.00
_cell.angle_beta   90.00
_cell.angle_gamma   90.00
#
_symmetry.space_group_name_H-M   'P 1'
#
loop_
_entity.id
_entity.type
_entity.pdbx_description
1 polymer ?
#
loop_
_entity_poly.entity_id
_entity_poly.type
_entity_poly.pdbx_seq_one_letter_code
_entity_poly.pdbx_strand_id
1 'polypeptide(L)'
;MKTKIIMTGLLLGWVLQVYPQMMFEASGKSARVLVHKYTELNENSPETRWQTVHADASGVVPENRKFAAPIKEIDPLFTRVDIKSNQNAVIAVPGGYRIRIGKNDLVDQYGNMVEGGYTLYFRDLTTPAALALSGVTMKYDSGGVAGNFQTAGMFELYAEKDGQALKVRRGQKIDIELPTPNTESGFNLYTFNEAKGEWQYVEPLQPLPSARPAVDSMTVYSDAWRFWGTWTFVKDSLSFDDRWERPDYARAIFLGKYDSSAVQKEQYSKMHIPYFRIKRLSDKSNRTAVLFQLPVLSKDADIAFFYKTFPELSSARNIVWKYVGPLDKTGFSKLYVSKKKYNDIRLEFDRESGLFTVTLKTSKGKVDFSAVPYRGKFTESEKAQLQNMQFNKRYNKSLNKVRAKFDKKNKGFIFSMLADNRNLIYSKMAPEELAMTWEAWTDYASKVRAYMARRYMIDRSVQVTRSVSITGFGLVNCDKIDRMNEPVNVLARFVTPDGQEVKNATVMIIDGGDNSCLSVGLSNGSCTAVVEKFSPTVFAVAVGYADLYIVNASDISAMANSSSRRGVFTLQKVETDATEAINNALKI
;
A
#
# COMPACT_ATOMS: atom_id res chain seq x y z
N MET A 1 -42.54 11.74 76.03
CA MET A 1 -43.16 12.25 74.79
C MET A 1 -42.92 11.25 73.68
N LYS A 2 -43.99 10.92 72.93
CA LYS A 2 -44.08 9.98 71.79
C LYS A 2 -43.14 10.45 70.65
N THR A 3 -42.70 9.68 69.65
CA THR A 3 -43.35 8.61 68.87
C THR A 3 -42.30 7.87 68.02
N LYS A 4 -42.55 6.58 67.74
CA LYS A 4 -41.86 5.72 66.75
C LYS A 4 -41.85 6.34 65.35
N ILE A 5 -40.76 6.12 64.60
CA ILE A 5 -40.70 6.28 63.14
C ILE A 5 -40.66 4.89 62.49
N ILE A 6 -41.64 4.65 61.61
CA ILE A 6 -41.81 3.48 60.76
C ILE A 6 -41.15 3.80 59.40
N MET A 7 -40.41 2.83 58.84
CA MET A 7 -39.90 2.87 57.47
C MET A 7 -41.03 2.94 56.45
N THR A 8 -40.86 3.80 55.44
CA THR A 8 -41.40 3.58 54.09
C THR A 8 -40.32 3.95 53.08
N GLY A 9 -40.03 3.02 52.16
CA GLY A 9 -39.14 3.26 51.03
C GLY A 9 -39.90 3.89 49.86
N LEU A 10 -39.16 4.62 49.01
CA LEU A 10 -39.49 4.89 47.61
C LEU A 10 -38.27 5.51 46.90
N LEU A 11 -37.66 4.68 46.04
CA LEU A 11 -37.24 4.93 44.65
C LEU A 11 -36.20 6.03 44.27
N LEU A 12 -35.30 5.59 43.37
CA LEU A 12 -34.27 6.27 42.53
C LEU A 12 -32.85 6.36 43.14
N GLY A 13 -31.77 5.91 42.52
CA GLY A 13 -31.51 5.18 41.27
C GLY A 13 -29.99 4.99 41.12
N TRP A 14 -29.57 3.93 40.41
CA TRP A 14 -28.37 3.79 39.55
C TRP A 14 -27.16 4.70 39.90
N VAL A 15 -25.96 4.22 40.28
CA VAL A 15 -25.07 3.24 39.63
C VAL A 15 -23.97 2.85 40.63
N LEU A 16 -23.71 1.54 40.82
CA LEU A 16 -22.49 1.03 41.45
C LEU A 16 -22.18 -0.36 40.86
N GLN A 17 -21.13 -0.47 40.05
CA GLN A 17 -20.39 -1.71 39.77
C GLN A 17 -19.00 -1.30 39.25
N VAL A 18 -18.03 -1.05 40.13
CA VAL A 18 -17.02 -1.97 40.71
C VAL A 18 -15.88 -2.30 39.73
N TYR A 19 -14.73 -1.64 39.94
CA TYR A 19 -13.38 -2.17 39.68
C TYR A 19 -12.85 -2.88 40.94
N PRO A 20 -11.95 -3.87 40.83
CA PRO A 20 -11.67 -4.84 41.88
C PRO A 20 -10.79 -4.31 43.02
N GLN A 21 -10.94 -4.98 44.16
CA GLN A 21 -10.34 -4.75 45.47
C GLN A 21 -8.80 -4.66 45.44
N MET A 22 -8.25 -3.56 45.96
CA MET A 22 -6.96 -3.55 46.65
C MET A 22 -7.22 -3.58 48.15
N MET A 23 -6.90 -4.70 48.79
CA MET A 23 -6.79 -4.82 50.24
C MET A 23 -5.53 -4.06 50.70
N PHE A 24 -5.69 -3.05 51.54
CA PHE A 24 -4.61 -2.52 52.37
C PHE A 24 -5.01 -2.67 53.84
N GLU A 25 -4.18 -3.39 54.60
CA GLU A 25 -4.22 -3.41 56.05
C GLU A 25 -3.99 -1.99 56.60
N ALA A 26 -4.78 -1.66 57.62
CA ALA A 26 -4.76 -0.38 58.29
C ALA A 26 -3.44 -0.17 59.06
N SER A 27 -2.64 0.80 58.61
CA SER A 27 -1.72 1.52 59.50
C SER A 27 -2.00 3.02 59.37
N GLY A 28 -2.28 3.65 60.51
CA GLY A 28 -2.77 5.03 60.61
C GLY A 28 -1.73 6.08 60.23
N LYS A 29 -1.53 6.30 58.93
CA LYS A 29 -0.94 7.53 58.38
C LYS A 29 -1.81 7.99 57.20
N SER A 30 -2.52 9.09 57.39
CA SER A 30 -3.27 9.77 56.35
C SER A 30 -2.32 10.30 55.27
N ALA A 31 -2.08 9.49 54.23
CA ALA A 31 -1.45 9.94 53.01
C ALA A 31 -2.41 10.90 52.29
N ARG A 32 -2.17 12.21 52.39
CA ARG A 32 -2.78 13.19 51.48
C ARG A 32 -2.19 12.92 50.09
N VAL A 33 -2.93 12.24 49.23
CA VAL A 33 -2.59 12.09 47.81
C VAL A 33 -2.70 13.47 47.17
N LEU A 34 -1.56 14.12 46.94
CA LEU A 34 -1.47 15.30 46.08
C LEU A 34 -1.69 14.83 44.64
N VAL A 35 -2.93 14.92 44.16
CA VAL A 35 -3.21 14.74 42.73
C VAL A 35 -2.74 16.01 42.02
N HIS A 36 -1.54 15.98 41.45
CA HIS A 36 -1.07 17.03 40.56
C HIS A 36 -1.98 17.04 39.33
N LYS A 37 -2.84 18.06 39.21
CA LYS A 37 -3.66 18.25 38.01
C LYS A 37 -2.72 18.67 36.88
N TYR A 38 -2.58 17.81 35.87
CA TYR A 38 -1.88 18.12 34.63
C TYR A 38 -2.86 18.74 33.64
N THR A 39 -2.40 19.74 32.89
CA THR A 39 -3.12 20.34 31.77
C THR A 39 -2.67 19.64 30.49
N GLU A 40 -3.61 19.09 29.72
CA GLU A 40 -3.30 18.47 28.43
C GLU A 40 -3.16 19.54 27.34
N LEU A 41 -2.01 19.53 26.67
CA LEU A 41 -1.61 20.46 25.62
C LEU A 41 -1.46 19.69 24.31
N ASN A 42 -2.21 20.08 23.28
CA ASN A 42 -2.14 19.52 21.93
C ASN A 42 -2.11 20.65 20.89
N GLU A 43 -2.20 20.30 19.61
CA GLU A 43 -2.20 21.26 18.48
C GLU A 43 -3.31 22.30 18.52
N ASN A 44 -4.42 22.00 19.19
CA ASN A 44 -5.60 22.85 19.29
C ASN A 44 -5.66 23.64 20.61
N SER A 45 -4.71 23.44 21.53
CA SER A 45 -4.70 24.12 22.82
C SER A 45 -4.37 25.62 22.67
N PRO A 46 -5.09 26.54 23.34
CA PRO A 46 -4.81 27.98 23.25
C PRO A 46 -3.47 28.38 23.87
N GLU A 47 -2.90 27.51 24.69
CA GLU A 47 -1.61 27.68 25.36
C GLU A 47 -0.40 27.25 24.53
N THR A 48 -0.63 26.71 23.33
CA THR A 48 0.44 26.21 22.46
C THR A 48 0.45 26.90 21.10
N ARG A 49 1.60 26.83 20.42
CA ARG A 49 1.73 27.11 18.97
C ARG A 49 2.66 26.07 18.36
N TRP A 50 2.18 25.38 17.34
CA TRP A 50 2.89 24.27 16.69
C TRP A 50 3.45 24.71 15.35
N GLN A 51 4.68 24.30 15.07
CA GLN A 51 5.37 24.57 13.80
C GLN A 51 6.29 23.41 13.45
N THR A 52 6.50 23.18 12.18
CA THR A 52 7.53 22.25 11.69
C THR A 52 8.78 23.05 11.36
N VAL A 53 9.94 22.63 11.87
CA VAL A 53 11.21 23.34 11.71
C VAL A 53 12.36 22.39 11.34
N HIS A 54 13.37 22.90 10.63
CA HIS A 54 14.57 22.15 10.33
C HIS A 54 15.44 21.93 11.57
N ALA A 55 16.30 20.91 11.53
CA ALA A 55 17.21 20.56 12.64
C ALA A 55 18.24 21.65 12.97
N ASP A 56 18.45 22.64 12.09
CA ASP A 56 19.32 23.80 12.28
C ASP A 56 18.58 25.08 12.73
N ALA A 57 17.30 24.96 13.10
CA ALA A 57 16.56 26.07 13.71
C ALA A 57 17.16 26.41 15.09
N SER A 58 18.10 27.36 15.10
CA SER A 58 18.70 28.12 16.21
C SER A 58 18.64 27.53 17.64
N GLY A 59 19.80 27.19 18.21
CA GLY A 59 20.09 27.37 19.65
C GLY A 59 19.82 26.20 20.61
N VAL A 60 19.17 25.11 20.17
CA VAL A 60 18.72 24.04 21.08
C VAL A 60 19.17 22.64 20.68
N VAL A 61 19.16 22.35 19.38
CA VAL A 61 19.79 21.11 18.89
C VAL A 61 21.29 21.28 19.13
N PRO A 62 21.95 20.36 19.86
CA PRO A 62 23.36 20.51 20.20
C PRO A 62 24.20 20.79 18.95
N GLU A 63 24.92 21.91 18.91
CA GLU A 63 25.81 22.25 17.78
C GLU A 63 26.86 21.16 17.54
N ASN A 64 27.15 20.36 18.57
CA ASN A 64 28.07 19.24 18.58
C ASN A 64 27.40 17.87 18.41
N ARG A 65 26.14 17.80 17.96
CA ARG A 65 25.43 16.54 17.63
C ARG A 65 26.35 15.68 16.74
N LYS A 66 26.78 14.51 17.24
CA LYS A 66 27.78 13.64 16.56
C LYS A 66 27.23 12.84 15.39
N PHE A 67 25.96 13.01 15.09
CA PHE A 67 25.29 12.39 13.96
C PHE A 67 24.64 13.50 13.14
N ALA A 68 24.69 13.37 11.82
CA ALA A 68 24.15 14.34 10.89
C ALA A 68 23.48 13.60 9.75
N ALA A 69 22.42 14.20 9.22
CA ALA A 69 21.75 13.67 8.03
C ALA A 69 22.76 13.49 6.89
N PRO A 70 22.69 12.38 6.15
CA PRO A 70 23.58 12.16 5.00
C PRO A 70 23.46 13.25 3.93
N ILE A 71 22.31 13.91 3.84
CA ILE A 71 22.01 15.07 3.01
C ILE A 71 21.21 16.03 3.88
N LYS A 72 21.64 17.30 3.99
CA LYS A 72 21.10 18.25 4.97
C LYS A 72 19.62 18.57 4.70
N GLU A 73 19.26 18.71 3.44
CA GLU A 73 17.96 19.18 2.96
C GLU A 73 16.83 18.18 3.24
N ILE A 74 17.16 16.92 3.54
CA ILE A 74 16.21 15.83 3.79
C ILE A 74 16.26 15.32 5.23
N ASP A 75 16.97 16.02 6.13
CA ASP A 75 16.93 15.72 7.57
C ASP A 75 15.48 15.80 8.07
N PRO A 76 14.94 14.74 8.72
CA PRO A 76 13.57 14.76 9.22
C PRO A 76 13.29 15.99 10.09
N LEU A 77 12.12 16.61 9.91
CA LEU A 77 11.84 17.89 10.57
C LEU A 77 11.46 17.70 12.05
N PHE A 78 11.77 18.70 12.88
CA PHE A 78 11.28 18.77 14.25
C PHE A 78 9.88 19.37 14.30
N THR A 79 9.10 18.88 15.26
CA THR A 79 7.91 19.56 15.76
C THR A 79 8.33 20.53 16.86
N ARG A 80 8.17 21.82 16.59
CA ARG A 80 8.39 22.92 17.53
C ARG A 80 7.07 23.30 18.20
N VAL A 81 7.05 23.27 19.53
CA VAL A 81 5.88 23.60 20.35
C VAL A 81 6.23 24.76 21.28
N ASP A 82 5.68 25.95 20.99
CA ASP A 82 5.77 27.07 21.93
C ASP A 82 4.71 26.89 23.00
N ILE A 83 5.14 26.77 24.26
CA ILE A 83 4.27 26.62 25.41
C ILE A 83 4.26 27.95 26.15
N LYS A 84 3.08 28.57 26.29
CA LYS A 84 2.95 29.94 26.82
C LYS A 84 3.13 30.04 28.34
N SER A 85 3.10 28.92 29.07
CA SER A 85 3.19 28.90 30.53
C SER A 85 3.95 27.67 31.07
N ASN A 86 4.69 27.84 32.17
CA ASN A 86 5.31 26.72 32.90
C ASN A 86 4.33 26.17 33.95
N GLN A 87 3.38 25.37 33.48
CA GLN A 87 2.45 24.60 34.31
C GLN A 87 2.73 23.09 34.21
N ASN A 88 2.13 22.29 35.10
CA ASN A 88 2.12 20.84 34.92
C ASN A 88 1.42 20.51 33.60
N ALA A 89 2.16 20.00 32.62
CA ALA A 89 1.67 19.80 31.27
C ALA A 89 1.83 18.35 30.82
N VAL A 90 0.84 17.86 30.08
CA VAL A 90 0.97 16.67 29.23
C VAL A 90 0.89 17.14 27.79
N ILE A 91 2.01 17.09 27.07
CA ILE A 91 2.13 17.56 25.69
C ILE A 91 1.95 16.36 24.75
N ALA A 92 0.87 16.36 23.98
CA ALA A 92 0.58 15.35 22.98
C ALA A 92 1.18 15.75 21.63
N VAL A 93 2.23 15.06 21.20
CA VAL A 93 3.02 15.35 19.97
C VAL A 93 2.72 14.31 18.86
N PRO A 94 3.11 14.56 17.59
CA PRO A 94 2.91 13.61 16.49
C PRO A 94 3.43 12.20 16.80
N GLY A 95 2.83 11.20 16.16
CA GLY A 95 3.12 9.79 16.43
C GLY A 95 2.37 9.22 17.64
N GLY A 96 1.66 10.06 18.42
CA GLY A 96 0.84 9.63 19.56
C GLY A 96 1.59 9.62 20.90
N TYR A 97 2.78 10.21 20.95
CA TYR A 97 3.55 10.34 22.19
C TYR A 97 2.90 11.37 23.13
N ARG A 98 3.01 11.12 24.43
CA ARG A 98 2.58 12.07 25.47
C ARG A 98 3.73 12.35 26.42
N ILE A 99 4.15 13.61 26.48
CA ILE A 99 5.31 14.04 27.26
C ILE A 99 4.81 14.80 28.47
N ARG A 100 5.12 14.33 29.68
CA ARG A 100 4.69 14.91 30.94
C ARG A 100 5.83 15.68 31.57
N ILE A 101 5.62 16.98 31.74
CA ILE A 101 6.59 17.89 32.36
C ILE A 101 5.88 18.59 33.53
N GLY A 102 6.41 18.45 34.73
CA GLY A 102 5.89 19.14 35.91
C GLY A 102 6.35 20.60 35.96
N LYS A 103 5.57 21.41 36.66
CA LYS A 103 5.92 22.80 36.94
C LYS A 103 7.26 22.85 37.69
N ASN A 104 8.14 23.73 37.24
CA ASN A 104 9.49 23.92 37.77
C ASN A 104 10.46 22.73 37.60
N ASP A 105 10.11 21.73 36.78
CA ASP A 105 11.03 20.60 36.51
C ASP A 105 12.13 20.96 35.52
N LEU A 106 11.98 22.07 34.80
CA LEU A 106 13.00 22.61 33.93
C LEU A 106 13.72 23.77 34.62
N VAL A 107 15.04 23.82 34.43
CA VAL A 107 15.93 24.88 34.88
C VAL A 107 16.79 25.39 33.73
N ASP A 108 17.27 26.62 33.84
CA ASP A 108 18.24 27.18 32.91
C ASP A 108 19.65 26.54 33.09
N GLN A 109 20.62 27.03 32.31
CA GLN A 109 22.00 26.57 32.39
C GLN A 109 22.67 26.78 33.76
N TYR A 110 22.18 27.73 34.56
CA TYR A 110 22.67 28.09 35.90
C TYR A 110 21.92 27.38 37.03
N GLY A 111 20.83 26.65 36.72
CA GLY A 111 20.00 25.93 37.68
C GLY A 111 18.81 26.73 38.21
N ASN A 112 18.53 27.91 37.67
CA ASN A 112 17.36 28.72 38.07
C ASN A 112 16.08 28.13 37.46
N MET A 113 14.96 28.24 38.17
CA MET A 113 13.67 27.77 37.69
C MET A 113 13.22 28.57 36.46
N VAL A 114 12.64 27.86 35.49
CA VAL A 114 12.06 28.49 34.30
C VAL A 114 10.75 29.17 34.67
N GLU A 115 10.68 30.49 34.58
CA GLU A 115 9.44 31.25 34.72
C GLU A 115 8.80 31.53 33.35
N GLY A 116 7.46 31.59 33.26
CA GLY A 116 6.77 31.89 32.00
C GLY A 116 6.80 30.76 30.97
N GLY A 117 6.68 31.08 29.68
CA GLY A 117 6.67 30.11 28.59
C GLY A 117 8.06 29.58 28.21
N TYR A 118 8.08 28.46 27.47
CA TYR A 118 9.26 27.82 26.92
C TYR A 118 8.92 27.10 25.60
N THR A 119 9.93 26.71 24.84
CA THR A 119 9.73 26.00 23.56
C THR A 119 10.26 24.57 23.69
N LEU A 120 9.49 23.61 23.18
CA LEU A 120 9.84 22.20 23.08
C LEU A 120 10.12 21.82 21.63
N TYR A 121 11.15 21.02 21.40
CA TYR A 121 11.47 20.43 20.10
C TYR A 121 11.37 18.91 20.24
N PHE A 122 10.47 18.31 19.47
CA PHE A 122 10.26 16.87 19.44
C PHE A 122 10.38 16.33 18.02
N ARG A 123 11.01 15.17 17.86
CA ARG A 123 11.09 14.47 16.58
C ARG A 123 11.02 12.97 16.80
N ASP A 124 10.09 12.32 16.13
CA ASP A 124 9.98 10.86 16.09
C ASP A 124 10.90 10.31 14.97
N LEU A 125 11.78 9.40 15.35
CA LEU A 125 12.75 8.72 14.50
C LEU A 125 12.49 7.21 14.45
N THR A 126 11.28 6.74 14.76
CA THR A 126 10.97 5.30 14.85
C THR A 126 10.88 4.61 13.48
N THR A 127 10.62 5.37 12.40
CA THR A 127 10.47 4.75 11.07
C THR A 127 11.83 4.50 10.41
N PRO A 128 11.98 3.44 9.58
CA PRO A 128 13.25 3.13 8.92
C PRO A 128 13.77 4.28 8.04
N ALA A 129 12.86 4.98 7.37
CA ALA A 129 13.19 6.17 6.60
C ALA A 129 13.71 7.32 7.48
N ALA A 130 13.03 7.62 8.61
CA ALA A 130 13.48 8.67 9.52
C ALA A 130 14.83 8.35 10.16
N LEU A 131 15.07 7.08 10.54
CA LEU A 131 16.38 6.60 11.02
C LEU A 131 17.48 6.85 9.98
N ALA A 132 17.24 6.42 8.74
CA ALA A 132 18.19 6.56 7.64
C ALA A 132 18.53 8.02 7.36
N LEU A 133 17.50 8.85 7.18
CA LEU A 133 17.63 10.24 6.78
C LEU A 133 18.19 11.13 7.89
N SER A 134 17.98 10.80 9.17
CA SER A 134 18.55 11.54 10.31
C SER A 134 20.04 11.28 10.54
N GLY A 135 20.58 10.19 9.96
CA GLY A 135 21.96 9.76 10.13
C GLY A 135 22.29 9.18 11.51
N VAL A 136 21.27 8.84 12.32
CA VAL A 136 21.48 8.17 13.61
C VAL A 136 22.16 6.82 13.42
N THR A 137 23.16 6.53 14.24
CA THR A 137 23.81 5.22 14.27
C THR A 137 23.00 4.22 15.08
N MET A 138 22.61 3.10 14.46
CA MET A 138 22.00 1.96 15.15
C MET A 138 23.04 0.95 15.67
N LYS A 139 24.34 1.27 15.59
CA LYS A 139 25.40 0.39 16.08
C LYS A 139 25.53 0.49 17.60
N TYR A 140 25.40 -0.63 18.28
CA TYR A 140 25.75 -0.79 19.69
C TYR A 140 26.96 -1.72 19.81
N ASP A 141 28.11 -1.23 20.26
CA ASP A 141 29.28 -2.05 20.57
C ASP A 141 29.43 -2.19 22.08
N SER A 142 28.87 -3.27 22.62
CA SER A 142 29.20 -3.75 23.95
C SER A 142 29.83 -5.13 23.82
N GLY A 143 31.15 -5.18 23.76
CA GLY A 143 31.91 -6.43 23.86
C GLY A 143 32.20 -7.15 22.54
N GLY A 144 32.26 -6.43 21.41
CA GLY A 144 32.81 -6.98 20.15
C GLY A 144 31.83 -7.84 19.34
N VAL A 145 30.53 -7.78 19.63
CA VAL A 145 29.48 -8.40 18.80
C VAL A 145 28.60 -7.29 18.24
N ALA A 146 28.71 -7.05 16.93
CA ALA A 146 27.84 -6.13 16.21
C ALA A 146 26.41 -6.69 16.18
N GLY A 147 25.50 -6.09 16.94
CA GLY A 147 24.05 -6.32 16.84
C GLY A 147 23.36 -5.07 16.30
N ASN A 148 22.23 -5.24 15.63
CA ASN A 148 21.37 -4.13 15.24
C ASN A 148 20.34 -3.91 16.36
N PHE A 149 19.98 -2.65 16.58
CA PHE A 149 18.80 -2.38 17.37
C PHE A 149 17.54 -2.68 16.55
N GLN A 150 16.64 -3.50 17.11
CA GLN A 150 15.26 -3.56 16.67
C GLN A 150 14.49 -2.50 17.45
N THR A 151 13.89 -1.54 16.73
CA THR A 151 13.29 -0.39 17.40
C THR A 151 11.88 -0.60 17.91
N ALA A 152 11.62 -0.13 19.13
CA ALA A 152 10.25 0.06 19.62
C ALA A 152 9.95 1.52 20.02
N GLY A 153 10.81 2.44 19.59
CA GLY A 153 10.62 3.87 19.72
C GLY A 153 11.96 4.58 19.79
N MET A 154 12.22 5.47 18.84
CA MET A 154 13.37 6.37 18.89
C MET A 154 12.88 7.80 18.70
N PHE A 155 13.32 8.72 19.54
CA PHE A 155 12.93 10.12 19.42
C PHE A 155 14.01 11.05 19.95
N GLU A 156 13.91 12.30 19.54
CA GLU A 156 14.65 13.40 20.14
C GLU A 156 13.70 14.33 20.89
N LEU A 157 14.19 14.80 22.03
CA LEU A 157 13.51 15.78 22.85
C LEU A 157 14.50 16.84 23.35
N TYR A 158 14.20 18.10 23.06
CA TYR A 158 14.94 19.25 23.57
C TYR A 158 13.98 20.35 24.03
N ALA A 159 14.47 21.26 24.88
CA ALA A 159 13.71 22.42 25.31
C ALA A 159 14.61 23.66 25.43
N GLU A 160 14.04 24.83 25.16
CA GLU A 160 14.72 26.12 25.34
C GLU A 160 13.81 27.18 25.93
N LYS A 161 14.45 28.25 26.39
CA LYS A 161 13.80 29.53 26.60
C LYS A 161 14.72 30.65 26.11
N ASP A 162 14.17 31.57 25.33
CA ASP A 162 14.87 32.76 24.82
C ASP A 162 16.22 32.44 24.13
N GLY A 163 16.27 31.35 23.35
CA GLY A 163 17.48 30.91 22.65
C GLY A 163 18.48 30.13 23.51
N GLN A 164 18.16 29.81 24.76
CA GLN A 164 19.03 29.08 25.67
C GLN A 164 18.44 27.71 26.03
N ALA A 165 19.27 26.67 25.90
CA ALA A 165 18.89 25.30 26.25
C ALA A 165 18.53 25.16 27.74
N LEU A 166 17.43 24.45 27.99
CA LEU A 166 17.00 24.10 29.34
C LEU A 166 17.56 22.74 29.75
N LYS A 167 17.58 22.50 31.06
CA LYS A 167 17.97 21.22 31.66
C LYS A 167 16.83 20.70 32.53
N VAL A 168 16.74 19.38 32.64
CA VAL A 168 15.89 18.77 33.67
C VAL A 168 16.54 19.02 35.04
N ARG A 169 15.76 19.56 35.97
CA ARG A 169 16.19 19.85 37.34
C ARG A 169 16.66 18.57 38.00
N ARG A 170 17.78 18.64 38.73
CA ARG A 170 18.33 17.49 39.46
C ARG A 170 17.28 16.83 40.34
N GLY A 171 17.10 15.52 40.17
CA GLY A 171 16.12 14.71 40.91
C GLY A 171 14.71 14.67 40.31
N GLN A 172 14.45 15.44 39.24
CA GLN A 172 13.20 15.36 38.47
C GLN A 172 13.39 14.49 37.23
N LYS A 173 12.27 14.09 36.63
CA LYS A 173 12.23 13.31 35.39
C LYS A 173 11.15 13.86 34.47
N ILE A 174 11.31 13.64 33.18
CA ILE A 174 10.26 13.82 32.18
C ILE A 174 9.71 12.43 31.87
N ASP A 175 8.41 12.23 32.09
CA ASP A 175 7.76 10.96 31.74
C ASP A 175 7.24 11.04 30.31
N ILE A 176 7.61 10.07 29.47
CA ILE A 176 7.15 9.95 28.09
C ILE A 176 6.35 8.66 27.96
N GLU A 177 5.10 8.79 27.54
CA GLU A 177 4.28 7.69 27.06
C GLU A 177 4.53 7.55 25.56
N LEU A 178 5.15 6.43 25.15
CA LEU A 178 5.46 6.12 23.76
C LEU A 178 4.52 5.03 23.23
N PRO A 179 3.78 5.29 22.13
CA PRO A 179 3.04 4.25 21.44
C PRO A 179 4.02 3.37 20.65
N THR A 180 3.92 2.05 20.83
CA THR A 180 4.77 1.07 20.17
C THR A 180 3.90 0.07 19.41
N PRO A 181 4.24 -0.27 18.15
CA PRO A 181 3.63 -1.38 17.44
C PRO A 181 4.18 -2.75 17.89
N ASN A 182 5.30 -2.80 18.63
CA ASN A 182 5.95 -4.04 19.04
C ASN A 182 5.55 -4.46 20.46
N THR A 183 4.88 -5.61 20.61
CA THR A 183 4.40 -6.18 21.87
C THR A 183 5.43 -7.07 22.59
N GLU A 184 6.60 -7.30 22.01
CA GLU A 184 7.60 -8.19 22.57
C GLU A 184 8.22 -7.61 23.87
N SER A 185 8.76 -8.51 24.70
CA SER A 185 9.50 -8.16 25.92
C SER A 185 11.00 -8.06 25.62
N GLY A 186 11.78 -7.53 26.58
CA GLY A 186 13.25 -7.46 26.48
C GLY A 186 13.80 -6.18 25.83
N PHE A 187 12.96 -5.17 25.64
CA PHE A 187 13.40 -3.82 25.27
C PHE A 187 14.08 -3.11 26.45
N ASN A 188 15.05 -2.28 26.14
CA ASN A 188 15.79 -1.47 27.10
C ASN A 188 15.72 0.01 26.69
N LEU A 189 15.88 0.89 27.69
CA LEU A 189 16.05 2.32 27.47
C LEU A 189 17.54 2.64 27.29
N TYR A 190 17.86 3.38 26.25
CA TYR A 190 19.17 3.95 25.99
C TYR A 190 19.08 5.46 25.77
N THR A 191 20.14 6.16 26.15
CA THR A 191 20.36 7.56 25.81
C THR A 191 21.67 7.70 25.04
N PHE A 192 21.75 8.64 24.10
CA PHE A 192 22.96 8.83 23.32
C PHE A 192 23.92 9.83 23.99
N ASN A 193 25.16 9.42 24.22
CA ASN A 193 26.20 10.32 24.68
C ASN A 193 26.82 11.03 23.48
N GLU A 194 26.36 12.24 23.19
CA GLU A 194 26.87 13.05 22.10
C GLU A 194 28.32 13.49 22.26
N ALA A 195 28.91 13.48 23.47
CA ALA A 195 30.33 13.78 23.59
C ALA A 195 31.20 12.63 23.06
N LYS A 196 30.76 11.38 23.28
CA LYS A 196 31.48 10.16 22.91
C LYS A 196 31.03 9.53 21.59
N GLY A 197 29.82 9.84 21.13
CA GLY A 197 29.21 9.19 19.97
C GLY A 197 28.74 7.77 20.26
N GLU A 198 28.37 7.48 21.52
CA GLU A 198 28.07 6.12 22.00
C GLU A 198 26.72 6.07 22.73
N TRP A 199 25.98 4.99 22.54
CA TRP A 199 24.76 4.70 23.28
C TRP A 199 25.08 4.29 24.72
N GLN A 200 24.29 4.79 25.68
CA GLN A 200 24.39 4.46 27.09
C GLN A 200 23.14 3.71 27.50
N TYR A 201 23.32 2.49 28.01
CA TYR A 201 22.24 1.73 28.64
C TYR A 201 21.76 2.44 29.92
N VAL A 202 20.45 2.58 30.06
CA VAL A 202 19.81 3.18 31.24
C VAL A 202 19.18 2.10 32.11
N GLU A 203 18.14 1.43 31.63
CA GLU A 203 17.36 0.44 32.38
C GLU A 203 16.54 -0.47 31.44
N PRO A 204 16.07 -1.65 31.88
CA PRO A 204 15.15 -2.45 31.08
C PRO A 204 13.76 -1.81 31.08
N LEU A 205 13.07 -1.85 29.96
CA LEU A 205 11.69 -1.37 29.89
C LEU A 205 10.77 -2.37 30.57
N GLN A 206 9.98 -1.87 31.53
CA GLN A 206 8.98 -2.67 32.23
C GLN A 206 7.99 -3.29 31.21
N PRO A 207 7.65 -4.59 31.35
CA PRO A 207 6.59 -5.19 30.57
C PRO A 207 5.23 -4.55 30.88
N LEU A 208 4.35 -4.57 29.90
CA LEU A 208 3.26 -3.61 29.76
C LEU A 208 1.97 -4.02 30.48
N PRO A 209 1.32 -3.16 31.27
CA PRO A 209 -0.10 -3.25 31.55
C PRO A 209 -0.91 -2.63 30.38
N SER A 210 -1.88 -3.38 29.86
CA SER A 210 -2.72 -2.93 28.73
C SER A 210 -3.81 -1.96 29.19
N ALA A 211 -3.59 -0.66 29.01
CA ALA A 211 -4.68 0.33 29.03
C ALA A 211 -5.01 0.73 27.58
N ARG A 212 -5.86 -0.06 26.92
CA ARG A 212 -6.42 0.34 25.61
C ARG A 212 -7.49 1.41 25.83
N PRO A 213 -7.50 2.52 25.07
CA PRO A 213 -8.67 3.38 25.02
C PRO A 213 -9.86 2.58 24.44
N ALA A 214 -11.02 2.66 25.10
CA ALA A 214 -12.23 2.00 24.63
C ALA A 214 -12.71 2.67 23.32
N VAL A 215 -12.61 1.94 22.21
CA VAL A 215 -13.37 2.26 20.99
C VAL A 215 -14.82 1.86 21.25
N ASP A 216 -15.80 2.60 20.75
CA ASP A 216 -17.22 2.20 20.80
C ASP A 216 -17.37 0.70 20.46
N SER A 217 -17.84 -0.07 21.44
CA SER A 217 -17.90 -1.52 21.33
C SER A 217 -19.03 -1.92 20.40
N MET A 218 -18.70 -2.25 19.15
CA MET A 218 -19.65 -2.90 18.24
C MET A 218 -19.68 -4.41 18.51
N THR A 219 -20.88 -4.96 18.74
CA THR A 219 -21.06 -6.40 18.93
C THR A 219 -20.82 -7.17 17.62
N VAL A 220 -19.86 -8.10 17.65
CA VAL A 220 -19.52 -8.99 16.52
C VAL A 220 -20.03 -10.38 16.85
N TYR A 221 -21.07 -10.85 16.15
CA TYR A 221 -21.75 -12.11 16.47
C TYR A 221 -21.05 -13.35 15.88
N SER A 222 -20.42 -13.24 14.71
CA SER A 222 -19.67 -14.34 14.09
C SER A 222 -18.60 -13.83 13.09
N ASP A 223 -17.91 -14.77 12.41
CA ASP A 223 -17.01 -14.47 11.29
C ASP A 223 -17.73 -14.29 9.94
N ALA A 224 -19.06 -14.40 9.87
CA ALA A 224 -19.82 -14.33 8.61
C ALA A 224 -19.59 -13.02 7.84
N TRP A 225 -19.42 -11.89 8.53
CA TRP A 225 -19.16 -10.57 7.92
C TRP A 225 -17.88 -10.55 7.08
N ARG A 226 -16.89 -11.42 7.34
CA ARG A 226 -15.64 -11.52 6.57
C ARG A 226 -15.90 -11.94 5.12
N PHE A 227 -17.01 -12.66 4.90
CA PHE A 227 -17.45 -13.13 3.60
C PHE A 227 -18.40 -12.13 2.90
N TRP A 228 -18.75 -10.99 3.52
CA TRP A 228 -19.56 -9.96 2.86
C TRP A 228 -18.93 -9.44 1.55
N GLY A 229 -17.60 -9.37 1.51
CA GLY A 229 -16.84 -8.99 0.31
C GLY A 229 -16.97 -9.98 -0.84
N THR A 230 -17.19 -11.28 -0.58
CA THR A 230 -17.33 -12.28 -1.65
C THR A 230 -18.70 -12.20 -2.32
N TRP A 231 -19.75 -11.81 -1.58
CA TRP A 231 -21.08 -11.55 -2.14
C TRP A 231 -21.12 -10.25 -2.97
N THR A 232 -20.39 -9.22 -2.57
CA THR A 232 -20.43 -7.90 -3.25
C THR A 232 -19.51 -7.80 -4.47
N PHE A 233 -18.53 -8.69 -4.60
CA PHE A 233 -17.50 -8.59 -5.63
C PHE A 233 -17.69 -9.61 -6.76
N VAL A 234 -18.16 -9.13 -7.92
CA VAL A 234 -18.21 -9.89 -9.17
C VAL A 234 -17.07 -9.41 -10.08
N LYS A 235 -16.02 -10.22 -10.23
CA LYS A 235 -14.81 -9.85 -11.01
C LYS A 235 -15.06 -9.62 -12.50
N ASP A 236 -16.06 -10.26 -13.10
CA ASP A 236 -16.30 -10.22 -14.55
C ASP A 236 -17.80 -10.27 -14.91
N SER A 237 -18.45 -9.11 -14.92
CA SER A 237 -19.87 -8.94 -15.26
C SER A 237 -20.11 -8.42 -16.68
N LEU A 238 -19.04 -8.22 -17.47
CA LEU A 238 -19.11 -7.57 -18.79
C LEU A 238 -19.97 -8.35 -19.78
N SER A 239 -20.81 -7.62 -20.53
CA SER A 239 -21.61 -8.18 -21.62
C SER A 239 -20.74 -8.59 -22.81
N PHE A 240 -21.33 -9.33 -23.75
CA PHE A 240 -20.67 -9.71 -24.98
C PHE A 240 -20.14 -8.51 -25.78
N ASP A 241 -20.86 -7.38 -25.77
CA ASP A 241 -20.44 -6.18 -26.49
C ASP A 241 -19.42 -5.35 -25.69
N ASP A 242 -19.54 -5.26 -24.37
CA ASP A 242 -18.52 -4.57 -23.56
C ASP A 242 -17.14 -5.26 -23.73
N ARG A 243 -17.14 -6.58 -23.81
CA ARG A 243 -15.93 -7.37 -24.10
C ARG A 243 -15.37 -7.07 -25.49
N TRP A 244 -16.20 -6.70 -26.46
CA TRP A 244 -15.73 -6.29 -27.79
C TRP A 244 -14.92 -4.98 -27.73
N GLU A 245 -15.24 -4.07 -26.82
CA GLU A 245 -14.49 -2.82 -26.61
C GLU A 245 -13.18 -2.99 -25.85
N ARG A 246 -13.04 -4.08 -25.08
CA ARG A 246 -11.95 -4.30 -24.14
C ARG A 246 -10.72 -5.01 -24.74
N PRO A 247 -9.50 -4.44 -24.73
CA PRO A 247 -8.31 -5.03 -25.39
C PRO A 247 -7.80 -6.32 -24.73
N ASP A 248 -8.12 -6.50 -23.45
CA ASP A 248 -7.87 -7.67 -22.61
C ASP A 248 -8.82 -8.85 -22.91
N TYR A 249 -9.66 -8.76 -23.95
CA TYR A 249 -10.53 -9.85 -24.38
C TYR A 249 -10.34 -10.23 -25.86
N ALA A 250 -10.24 -11.55 -26.09
CA ALA A 250 -10.38 -12.19 -27.38
C ALA A 250 -11.80 -12.77 -27.50
N ARG A 251 -12.70 -12.02 -28.15
CA ARG A 251 -14.13 -12.33 -28.20
C ARG A 251 -14.72 -12.42 -26.80
N ALA A 252 -15.03 -13.64 -26.34
CA ALA A 252 -15.56 -13.88 -24.99
C ALA A 252 -14.48 -14.28 -23.96
N ILE A 253 -13.23 -14.46 -24.39
CA ILE A 253 -12.14 -15.02 -23.57
C ILE A 253 -11.26 -13.89 -23.04
N PHE A 254 -11.06 -13.83 -21.73
CA PHE A 254 -10.12 -12.91 -21.08
C PHE A 254 -8.66 -13.35 -21.31
N LEU A 255 -7.78 -12.39 -21.59
CA LEU A 255 -6.38 -12.60 -21.99
C LEU A 255 -5.36 -12.36 -20.86
N GLY A 256 -5.78 -11.82 -19.71
CA GLY A 256 -4.89 -11.53 -18.57
C GLY A 256 -4.42 -12.79 -17.84
N LYS A 257 -3.32 -12.68 -17.08
CA LYS A 257 -2.90 -13.72 -16.13
C LYS A 257 -3.86 -13.72 -14.94
N TYR A 258 -4.44 -14.89 -14.63
CA TYR A 258 -5.28 -15.03 -13.44
C TYR A 258 -4.44 -14.98 -12.17
N ASP A 259 -4.88 -14.17 -11.21
CA ASP A 259 -4.51 -14.33 -9.82
C ASP A 259 -5.06 -15.68 -9.31
N SER A 260 -4.23 -16.41 -8.56
CA SER A 260 -4.33 -17.84 -8.27
C SER A 260 -5.52 -18.30 -7.40
N SER A 261 -6.46 -17.40 -7.08
CA SER A 261 -7.65 -17.70 -6.26
C SER A 261 -8.68 -18.55 -7.03
N ALA A 262 -8.69 -19.84 -6.69
CA ALA A 262 -9.33 -21.03 -7.27
C ALA A 262 -10.71 -20.99 -7.98
N VAL A 263 -11.54 -19.95 -7.90
CA VAL A 263 -12.94 -20.05 -8.38
C VAL A 263 -13.11 -19.81 -9.90
N GLN A 264 -12.18 -19.09 -10.54
CA GLN A 264 -12.25 -18.81 -11.99
C GLN A 264 -11.41 -19.75 -12.87
N LYS A 265 -10.69 -20.70 -12.26
CA LYS A 265 -9.85 -21.65 -12.99
C LYS A 265 -10.70 -22.46 -13.98
N GLU A 266 -11.92 -22.84 -13.64
CA GLU A 266 -12.78 -23.64 -14.55
C GLU A 266 -13.33 -22.86 -15.75
N GLN A 267 -13.54 -21.55 -15.63
CA GLN A 267 -14.17 -20.75 -16.70
C GLN A 267 -13.20 -20.42 -17.84
N TYR A 268 -11.90 -20.32 -17.54
CA TYR A 268 -10.90 -19.81 -18.48
C TYR A 268 -9.59 -20.60 -18.56
N SER A 269 -9.35 -21.58 -17.66
CA SER A 269 -8.15 -22.42 -17.80
C SER A 269 -8.30 -23.34 -19.02
N LYS A 270 -7.28 -23.30 -19.89
CA LYS A 270 -7.12 -24.16 -21.08
C LYS A 270 -8.08 -23.90 -22.26
N MET A 271 -8.63 -22.69 -22.44
CA MET A 271 -9.32 -22.37 -23.70
C MET A 271 -8.34 -21.91 -24.79
N HIS A 272 -8.39 -22.58 -25.95
CA HIS A 272 -7.65 -22.15 -27.14
C HIS A 272 -8.12 -20.75 -27.54
N ILE A 273 -7.22 -19.76 -27.48
CA ILE A 273 -7.53 -18.37 -27.87
C ILE A 273 -7.87 -18.38 -29.36
N PRO A 274 -9.12 -18.10 -29.76
CA PRO A 274 -9.51 -18.17 -31.15
C PRO A 274 -8.80 -17.05 -31.91
N TYR A 275 -8.17 -17.42 -33.02
CA TYR A 275 -7.64 -16.45 -33.97
C TYR A 275 -7.93 -16.90 -35.40
N PHE A 276 -8.00 -15.94 -36.30
CA PHE A 276 -8.10 -16.18 -37.73
C PHE A 276 -7.21 -15.22 -38.52
N ARG A 277 -7.04 -15.52 -39.81
CA ARG A 277 -6.31 -14.69 -40.76
C ARG A 277 -7.21 -14.30 -41.92
N ILE A 278 -6.77 -13.30 -42.67
CA ILE A 278 -7.36 -12.91 -43.95
C ILE A 278 -6.49 -13.50 -45.05
N LYS A 279 -7.09 -13.88 -46.18
CA LYS A 279 -6.33 -14.26 -47.39
C LYS A 279 -6.68 -13.32 -48.53
N ARG A 280 -5.65 -12.68 -49.09
CA ARG A 280 -5.78 -11.95 -50.35
C ARG A 280 -5.94 -12.93 -51.50
N LEU A 281 -6.81 -12.59 -52.44
CA LEU A 281 -7.06 -13.31 -53.69
C LEU A 281 -6.61 -12.45 -54.89
N SER A 282 -6.64 -13.05 -56.07
CA SER A 282 -6.36 -12.38 -57.34
C SER A 282 -7.37 -12.81 -58.39
N ASP A 283 -7.86 -11.86 -59.16
CA ASP A 283 -8.67 -12.11 -60.35
C ASP A 283 -7.84 -11.75 -61.59
N LYS A 284 -7.71 -12.69 -62.53
CA LYS A 284 -6.95 -12.47 -63.77
C LYS A 284 -7.66 -11.46 -64.69
N SER A 285 -8.98 -11.40 -64.63
CA SER A 285 -9.83 -10.51 -65.43
C SER A 285 -9.90 -9.09 -64.89
N ASN A 286 -9.67 -8.91 -63.58
CA ASN A 286 -9.64 -7.61 -62.93
C ASN A 286 -8.36 -7.47 -62.09
N ARG A 287 -7.27 -7.06 -62.76
CA ARG A 287 -5.95 -6.95 -62.13
C ARG A 287 -5.82 -5.78 -61.16
N THR A 288 -6.74 -4.82 -61.13
CA THR A 288 -6.68 -3.68 -60.19
C THR A 288 -7.45 -3.95 -58.90
N ALA A 289 -8.44 -4.84 -58.91
CA ALA A 289 -9.21 -5.17 -57.72
C ALA A 289 -8.35 -5.81 -56.61
N VAL A 290 -8.53 -5.29 -55.39
CA VAL A 290 -7.98 -5.87 -54.15
C VAL A 290 -9.03 -6.81 -53.57
N LEU A 291 -8.85 -8.11 -53.81
CA LEU A 291 -9.81 -9.14 -53.39
C LEU A 291 -9.30 -9.91 -52.17
N PHE A 292 -10.20 -10.35 -51.30
CA PHE A 292 -9.85 -11.15 -50.12
C PHE A 292 -10.99 -12.08 -49.67
N GLN A 293 -10.68 -12.99 -48.75
CA GLN A 293 -11.63 -13.92 -48.13
C GLN A 293 -11.50 -13.90 -46.60
N LEU A 294 -12.64 -14.02 -45.92
CA LEU A 294 -12.76 -14.06 -44.46
C LEU A 294 -13.47 -15.35 -44.03
N PRO A 295 -13.01 -16.03 -42.96
CA PRO A 295 -11.62 -16.16 -42.50
C PRO A 295 -10.80 -17.16 -43.34
N VAL A 296 -9.48 -17.20 -43.13
CA VAL A 296 -8.64 -18.36 -43.47
C VAL A 296 -8.15 -19.03 -42.21
N LEU A 297 -8.49 -20.31 -42.13
CA LEU A 297 -8.18 -21.20 -41.01
C LEU A 297 -6.87 -21.94 -41.31
N SER A 298 -6.05 -22.19 -40.28
CA SER A 298 -4.85 -23.03 -40.45
C SER A 298 -5.27 -24.46 -40.81
N LYS A 299 -4.38 -25.22 -41.46
CA LYS A 299 -4.63 -26.63 -41.81
C LYS A 299 -5.01 -27.49 -40.58
N ASP A 300 -4.52 -27.12 -39.40
CA ASP A 300 -4.76 -27.82 -38.13
C ASP A 300 -6.03 -27.36 -37.39
N ALA A 301 -6.76 -26.37 -37.91
CA ALA A 301 -7.98 -25.86 -37.29
C ALA A 301 -9.20 -26.47 -37.98
N ASP A 302 -9.95 -27.29 -37.24
CA ASP A 302 -11.23 -27.81 -37.70
C ASP A 302 -12.17 -26.64 -38.07
N ILE A 303 -12.55 -26.57 -39.34
CA ILE A 303 -13.47 -25.56 -39.89
C ILE A 303 -14.77 -25.54 -39.07
N ALA A 304 -15.22 -26.70 -38.57
CA ALA A 304 -16.40 -26.80 -37.71
C ALA A 304 -16.19 -26.09 -36.38
N PHE A 305 -14.99 -26.16 -35.78
CA PHE A 305 -14.66 -25.46 -34.54
C PHE A 305 -14.68 -23.94 -34.72
N PHE A 306 -14.18 -23.42 -35.84
CA PHE A 306 -14.24 -21.98 -36.09
C PHE A 306 -15.67 -21.45 -36.16
N TYR A 307 -16.55 -22.08 -36.94
CA TYR A 307 -17.95 -21.63 -37.05
C TYR A 307 -18.78 -21.95 -35.79
N LYS A 308 -18.29 -22.82 -34.90
CA LYS A 308 -18.81 -22.93 -33.53
C LYS A 308 -18.45 -21.70 -32.68
N THR A 309 -17.25 -21.17 -32.84
CA THR A 309 -16.80 -19.95 -32.15
C THR A 309 -17.41 -18.68 -32.77
N PHE A 310 -17.43 -18.59 -34.11
CA PHE A 310 -17.93 -17.46 -34.91
C PHE A 310 -19.12 -17.86 -35.82
N PRO A 311 -20.26 -18.29 -35.25
CA PRO A 311 -21.39 -18.75 -36.05
C PRO A 311 -21.99 -17.69 -36.95
N GLU A 312 -21.87 -16.40 -36.61
CA GLU A 312 -22.28 -15.27 -37.45
C GLU A 312 -21.55 -15.20 -38.80
N LEU A 313 -20.30 -15.66 -38.84
CA LEU A 313 -19.49 -15.68 -40.05
C LEU A 313 -19.81 -16.86 -40.96
N SER A 314 -20.66 -17.81 -40.53
CA SER A 314 -21.07 -18.94 -41.39
C SER A 314 -21.70 -18.46 -42.70
N SER A 315 -22.42 -17.34 -42.65
CA SER A 315 -23.03 -16.71 -43.84
C SER A 315 -22.02 -16.01 -44.75
N ALA A 316 -20.82 -15.70 -44.23
CA ALA A 316 -19.71 -15.11 -44.97
C ALA A 316 -18.80 -16.17 -45.59
N ARG A 317 -19.06 -17.46 -45.32
CA ARG A 317 -18.31 -18.58 -45.88
C ARG A 317 -18.33 -18.50 -47.40
N ASN A 318 -17.15 -18.60 -48.00
CA ASN A 318 -16.93 -18.56 -49.45
C ASN A 318 -17.29 -17.23 -50.14
N ILE A 319 -17.58 -16.17 -49.39
CA ILE A 319 -17.70 -14.83 -49.99
C ILE A 319 -16.31 -14.31 -50.32
N VAL A 320 -16.11 -13.95 -51.59
CA VAL A 320 -14.98 -13.13 -52.02
C VAL A 320 -15.37 -11.67 -51.82
N TRP A 321 -14.53 -10.92 -51.13
CA TRP A 321 -14.74 -9.50 -50.85
C TRP A 321 -13.81 -8.65 -51.70
N LYS A 322 -14.28 -7.49 -52.14
CA LYS A 322 -13.52 -6.42 -52.79
C LYS A 322 -13.30 -5.31 -51.75
N TYR A 323 -12.05 -4.98 -51.49
CA TYR A 323 -11.69 -3.81 -50.68
C TYR A 323 -11.99 -2.53 -51.44
N VAL A 324 -12.51 -1.53 -50.73
CA VAL A 324 -12.84 -0.20 -51.25
C VAL A 324 -12.07 0.82 -50.41
N GLY A 325 -10.98 1.35 -50.95
CA GLY A 325 -10.14 2.33 -50.27
C GLY A 325 -8.84 2.62 -51.04
N PRO A 326 -7.95 3.47 -50.48
CA PRO A 326 -6.80 3.99 -51.19
C PRO A 326 -5.63 3.01 -51.35
N LEU A 327 -5.63 1.89 -50.61
CA LEU A 327 -4.51 0.96 -50.62
C LEU A 327 -4.49 0.08 -51.88
N ASP A 328 -3.30 -0.10 -52.43
CA ASP A 328 -3.04 -1.10 -53.46
C ASP A 328 -2.96 -2.52 -52.84
N LYS A 329 -2.73 -3.53 -53.69
CA LYS A 329 -2.64 -4.94 -53.25
C LYS A 329 -1.52 -5.15 -52.22
N THR A 330 -0.41 -4.45 -52.38
CA THR A 330 0.78 -4.58 -51.52
C THR A 330 0.51 -3.94 -50.17
N GLY A 331 -0.01 -2.71 -50.16
CA GLY A 331 -0.42 -1.96 -48.98
C GLY A 331 -1.48 -2.71 -48.17
N PHE A 332 -2.54 -3.19 -48.83
CA PHE A 332 -3.56 -4.00 -48.17
C PHE A 332 -2.97 -5.28 -47.55
N SER A 333 -2.09 -5.96 -48.29
CA SER A 333 -1.45 -7.18 -47.77
C SER A 333 -0.57 -6.90 -46.55
N LYS A 334 0.23 -5.83 -46.58
CA LYS A 334 1.11 -5.46 -45.47
C LYS A 334 0.31 -5.07 -44.22
N LEU A 335 -0.80 -4.35 -44.40
CA LEU A 335 -1.59 -3.84 -43.29
C LEU A 335 -2.53 -4.88 -42.68
N TYR A 336 -3.20 -5.69 -43.50
CA TYR A 336 -4.30 -6.56 -43.04
C TYR A 336 -4.08 -8.07 -43.18
N VAL A 337 -3.06 -8.52 -43.92
CA VAL A 337 -2.91 -9.95 -44.31
C VAL A 337 -1.63 -10.55 -43.76
N SER A 338 -0.48 -9.97 -44.11
CA SER A 338 0.84 -10.53 -43.86
C SER A 338 1.18 -10.52 -42.38
N LYS A 339 1.43 -11.70 -41.81
CA LYS A 339 1.77 -11.92 -40.39
C LYS A 339 0.73 -11.37 -39.40
N LYS A 340 -0.51 -11.10 -39.85
CA LYS A 340 -1.61 -10.64 -38.97
C LYS A 340 -2.43 -11.83 -38.46
N LYS A 341 -2.86 -11.73 -37.20
CA LYS A 341 -3.80 -12.63 -36.53
C LYS A 341 -4.86 -11.76 -35.86
N TYR A 342 -6.11 -12.12 -36.05
CA TYR A 342 -7.26 -11.39 -35.48
C TYR A 342 -8.03 -12.30 -34.56
N ASN A 343 -8.47 -11.76 -33.43
CA ASN A 343 -9.15 -12.52 -32.38
C ASN A 343 -10.66 -12.32 -32.41
N ASP A 344 -11.13 -11.26 -33.06
CA ASP A 344 -12.57 -10.99 -33.23
C ASP A 344 -12.83 -10.08 -34.45
N ILE A 345 -14.08 -10.04 -34.92
CA ILE A 345 -14.52 -9.26 -36.10
C ILE A 345 -15.96 -8.79 -36.00
N ARG A 346 -16.23 -7.58 -36.48
CA ARG A 346 -17.57 -7.05 -36.72
C ARG A 346 -17.73 -6.57 -38.15
N LEU A 347 -18.92 -6.80 -38.70
CA LEU A 347 -19.32 -6.32 -40.02
C LEU A 347 -20.51 -5.38 -39.83
N GLU A 348 -20.37 -4.15 -40.31
CA GLU A 348 -21.44 -3.15 -40.26
C GLU A 348 -21.78 -2.74 -41.68
N PHE A 349 -23.05 -2.87 -42.05
CA PHE A 349 -23.52 -2.54 -43.40
C PHE A 349 -24.14 -1.15 -43.42
N ASP A 350 -23.58 -0.27 -44.24
CA ASP A 350 -24.17 1.00 -44.56
C ASP A 350 -25.12 0.86 -45.76
N ARG A 351 -26.38 1.25 -45.55
CA ARG A 351 -27.42 1.17 -46.59
C ARG A 351 -27.27 2.23 -47.67
N GLU A 352 -26.65 3.36 -47.35
CA GLU A 352 -26.49 4.47 -48.29
C GLU A 352 -25.37 4.18 -49.28
N SER A 353 -24.18 3.83 -48.78
CA SER A 353 -23.05 3.46 -49.64
C SER A 353 -23.13 2.03 -50.20
N GLY A 354 -23.91 1.15 -49.56
CA GLY A 354 -23.94 -0.28 -49.90
C GLY A 354 -22.65 -1.03 -49.53
N LEU A 355 -21.78 -0.40 -48.72
CA LEU A 355 -20.51 -0.94 -48.28
C LEU A 355 -20.62 -1.56 -46.88
N PHE A 356 -19.72 -2.51 -46.60
CA PHE A 356 -19.50 -3.02 -45.26
C PHE A 356 -18.24 -2.40 -44.66
N THR A 357 -18.34 -1.88 -43.45
CA THR A 357 -17.19 -1.63 -42.60
C THR A 357 -16.80 -2.94 -41.93
N VAL A 358 -15.58 -3.39 -42.20
CA VAL A 358 -14.99 -4.59 -41.62
C VAL A 358 -14.07 -4.18 -40.49
N THR A 359 -14.50 -4.38 -39.25
CA THR A 359 -13.70 -4.06 -38.06
C THR A 359 -13.07 -5.32 -37.50
N LEU A 360 -11.74 -5.35 -37.43
CA LEU A 360 -10.96 -6.47 -36.96
C LEU A 360 -10.27 -6.13 -35.64
N LYS A 361 -10.32 -7.05 -34.69
CA LYS A 361 -9.74 -6.85 -33.35
C LYS A 361 -8.50 -7.69 -33.12
N THR A 362 -7.51 -7.09 -32.48
CA THR A 362 -6.29 -7.73 -31.96
C THR A 362 -6.09 -7.35 -30.49
N SER A 363 -5.12 -7.97 -29.81
CA SER A 363 -4.71 -7.54 -28.47
C SER A 363 -4.11 -6.14 -28.42
N LYS A 364 -3.72 -5.57 -29.57
CA LYS A 364 -3.14 -4.23 -29.69
C LYS A 364 -4.16 -3.16 -30.08
N GLY A 365 -5.42 -3.52 -30.29
CA GLY A 365 -6.48 -2.61 -30.73
C GLY A 365 -7.25 -3.11 -31.95
N LYS A 366 -8.09 -2.22 -32.49
CA LYS A 366 -8.97 -2.46 -33.63
C LYS A 366 -8.42 -1.80 -34.90
N VAL A 367 -8.70 -2.40 -36.05
CA VAL A 367 -8.44 -1.84 -37.37
C VAL A 367 -9.66 -2.05 -38.26
N ASP A 368 -9.96 -1.09 -39.10
CA ASP A 368 -11.15 -1.06 -39.95
C ASP A 368 -10.80 -0.81 -41.41
N PHE A 369 -11.71 -1.22 -42.29
CA PHE A 369 -11.72 -0.85 -43.71
C PHE A 369 -13.08 -1.13 -44.36
N SER A 370 -13.36 -0.45 -45.48
CA SER A 370 -14.56 -0.68 -46.27
C SER A 370 -14.39 -1.80 -47.31
N ALA A 371 -15.43 -2.62 -47.47
CA ALA A 371 -15.44 -3.72 -48.44
C ALA A 371 -16.86 -4.04 -48.94
N VAL A 372 -16.94 -4.72 -50.08
CA VAL A 372 -18.20 -5.19 -50.67
C VAL A 372 -18.05 -6.63 -51.18
N PRO A 373 -19.06 -7.50 -51.06
CA PRO A 373 -19.01 -8.83 -51.68
C PRO A 373 -18.86 -8.74 -53.21
N TYR A 374 -17.79 -9.33 -53.74
CA TYR A 374 -17.40 -9.27 -55.14
C TYR A 374 -18.18 -10.28 -55.99
N ARG A 375 -18.77 -9.79 -57.08
CA ARG A 375 -19.55 -10.60 -58.05
C ARG A 375 -19.17 -10.25 -59.50
N GLY A 376 -17.89 -9.93 -59.74
CA GLY A 376 -17.40 -9.50 -61.06
C GLY A 376 -18.10 -8.22 -61.53
N LYS A 377 -18.54 -8.21 -62.79
CA LYS A 377 -19.28 -7.09 -63.40
C LYS A 377 -20.62 -6.77 -62.71
N PHE A 378 -21.19 -7.70 -61.94
CA PHE A 378 -22.47 -7.51 -61.27
C PHE A 378 -22.35 -6.98 -59.83
N THR A 379 -21.13 -6.64 -59.38
CA THR A 379 -20.86 -6.21 -57.99
C THR A 379 -21.73 -5.02 -57.56
N GLU A 380 -21.99 -4.09 -58.47
CA GLU A 380 -22.74 -2.86 -58.21
C GLU A 380 -24.21 -2.92 -58.67
N SER A 381 -24.69 -4.09 -59.10
CA SER A 381 -26.09 -4.25 -59.52
C SER A 381 -27.08 -4.14 -58.34
N GLU A 382 -28.31 -3.70 -58.62
CA GLU A 382 -29.41 -3.69 -57.63
C GLU A 382 -29.62 -5.06 -56.97
N LYS A 383 -29.50 -6.13 -57.76
CA LYS A 383 -29.57 -7.52 -57.27
C LYS A 383 -28.45 -7.81 -56.26
N ALA A 384 -27.24 -7.31 -56.47
CA ALA A 384 -26.13 -7.47 -55.54
C ALA A 384 -26.36 -6.68 -54.25
N GLN A 385 -26.91 -5.46 -54.34
CA GLN A 385 -27.30 -4.67 -53.16
C GLN A 385 -28.37 -5.38 -52.31
N LEU A 386 -29.41 -5.94 -52.94
CA LEU A 386 -30.42 -6.75 -52.26
C LEU A 386 -29.80 -7.97 -51.56
N GLN A 387 -28.88 -8.67 -52.23
CA GLN A 387 -28.17 -9.80 -51.63
C GLN A 387 -27.27 -9.38 -50.44
N ASN A 388 -26.64 -8.21 -50.51
CA ASN A 388 -25.85 -7.65 -49.41
C ASN A 388 -26.72 -7.32 -48.20
N MET A 389 -27.89 -6.71 -48.41
CA MET A 389 -28.88 -6.49 -47.34
C MET A 389 -29.35 -7.80 -46.70
N GLN A 390 -29.66 -8.82 -47.50
CA GLN A 390 -30.04 -10.14 -47.00
C GLN A 390 -28.91 -10.82 -46.21
N PHE A 391 -27.67 -10.71 -46.68
CA PHE A 391 -26.50 -11.17 -45.95
C PHE A 391 -26.37 -10.46 -44.60
N ASN A 392 -26.43 -9.13 -44.57
CA ASN A 392 -26.36 -8.35 -43.33
C ASN A 392 -27.45 -8.75 -42.33
N LYS A 393 -28.68 -8.98 -42.81
CA LYS A 393 -29.79 -9.48 -41.98
C LYS A 393 -29.47 -10.84 -41.34
N ARG A 394 -28.88 -11.77 -42.10
CA ARG A 394 -28.49 -13.10 -41.58
C ARG A 394 -27.32 -13.00 -40.59
N TYR A 395 -26.32 -12.19 -40.90
CA TYR A 395 -25.17 -11.93 -40.03
C TYR A 395 -25.63 -11.38 -38.68
N ASN A 396 -26.40 -10.28 -38.68
CA ASN A 396 -26.89 -9.64 -37.45
C ASN A 396 -27.82 -10.55 -36.64
N LYS A 397 -28.70 -11.33 -37.30
CA LYS A 397 -29.54 -12.31 -36.60
C LYS A 397 -28.70 -13.34 -35.84
N SER A 398 -27.63 -13.83 -36.45
CA SER A 398 -26.74 -14.81 -35.82
C SER A 398 -25.91 -14.18 -34.70
N LEU A 399 -25.37 -12.99 -34.93
CA LEU A 399 -24.59 -12.22 -33.95
C LEU A 399 -25.41 -11.90 -32.70
N ASN A 400 -26.66 -11.43 -32.87
CA ASN A 400 -27.58 -11.17 -31.77
C ASN A 400 -27.93 -12.44 -30.97
N LYS A 401 -28.00 -13.60 -31.65
CA LYS A 401 -28.20 -14.89 -30.98
C LYS A 401 -27.00 -15.28 -30.12
N VAL A 402 -25.77 -15.02 -30.60
CA VAL A 402 -24.55 -15.23 -29.82
C VAL A 402 -24.53 -14.33 -28.59
N ARG A 403 -24.77 -13.03 -28.79
CA ARG A 403 -24.89 -12.03 -27.71
C ARG A 403 -25.86 -12.49 -26.63
N ALA A 404 -27.13 -12.72 -27.01
CA ALA A 404 -28.16 -13.12 -26.06
C ALA A 404 -27.84 -14.42 -25.33
N LYS A 405 -27.26 -15.42 -26.01
CA LYS A 405 -26.86 -16.68 -25.39
C LYS A 405 -25.72 -16.49 -24.39
N PHE A 406 -24.72 -15.69 -24.76
CA PHE A 406 -23.58 -15.39 -23.90
C PHE A 406 -24.03 -14.64 -22.65
N ASP A 407 -24.76 -13.54 -22.81
CA ASP A 407 -25.18 -12.68 -21.70
C ASP A 407 -26.11 -13.43 -20.75
N LYS A 408 -27.04 -14.25 -21.28
CA LYS A 408 -27.88 -15.12 -20.46
C LYS A 408 -27.07 -16.12 -19.65
N LYS A 409 -26.07 -16.76 -20.26
CA LYS A 409 -25.19 -17.71 -19.57
C LYS A 409 -24.37 -17.01 -18.47
N ASN A 410 -23.81 -15.85 -18.78
CA ASN A 410 -22.99 -15.09 -17.84
C ASN A 410 -23.83 -14.63 -16.63
N LYS A 411 -25.03 -14.09 -16.89
CA LYS A 411 -25.99 -13.70 -15.85
C LYS A 411 -26.40 -14.89 -14.97
N GLY A 412 -26.70 -16.05 -15.56
CA GLY A 412 -27.04 -17.25 -14.81
C GLY A 412 -25.89 -17.75 -13.92
N PHE A 413 -24.66 -17.72 -14.42
CA PHE A 413 -23.47 -18.07 -13.63
C PHE A 413 -23.26 -17.10 -12.46
N ILE A 414 -23.36 -15.78 -12.69
CA ILE A 414 -23.24 -14.76 -11.64
C ILE A 414 -24.30 -14.99 -10.55
N PHE A 415 -25.56 -15.26 -10.92
CA PHE A 415 -26.59 -15.56 -9.94
C PHE A 415 -26.33 -16.83 -9.14
N SER A 416 -25.84 -17.89 -9.78
CA SER A 416 -25.46 -19.13 -9.08
C SER A 416 -24.33 -18.87 -8.09
N MET A 417 -23.27 -18.21 -8.53
CA MET A 417 -22.12 -17.87 -7.68
C MET A 417 -22.53 -16.99 -6.50
N LEU A 418 -23.40 -16.01 -6.74
CA LEU A 418 -23.97 -15.20 -5.67
C LEU A 418 -24.73 -16.13 -4.69
N ALA A 419 -25.67 -16.95 -5.16
CA ALA A 419 -26.41 -17.87 -4.31
C ALA A 419 -25.50 -18.77 -3.47
N ASP A 420 -24.44 -19.33 -4.05
CA ASP A 420 -23.44 -20.15 -3.36
C ASP A 420 -22.70 -19.33 -2.28
N ASN A 421 -22.27 -18.10 -2.59
CA ASN A 421 -21.65 -17.20 -1.63
C ASN A 421 -22.60 -16.85 -0.47
N ARG A 422 -23.90 -16.68 -0.76
CA ARG A 422 -24.92 -16.44 0.27
C ARG A 422 -25.14 -17.65 1.16
N ASN A 423 -25.16 -18.86 0.60
CA ASN A 423 -25.25 -20.09 1.38
C ASN A 423 -24.02 -20.27 2.28
N LEU A 424 -22.82 -19.96 1.77
CA LEU A 424 -21.60 -19.95 2.57
C LEU A 424 -21.70 -18.96 3.73
N ILE A 425 -22.18 -17.74 3.48
CA ILE A 425 -22.39 -16.73 4.53
C ILE A 425 -23.36 -17.27 5.59
N TYR A 426 -24.52 -17.82 5.20
CA TYR A 426 -25.48 -18.40 6.13
C TYR A 426 -24.89 -19.51 7.00
N SER A 427 -24.00 -20.35 6.44
CA SER A 427 -23.31 -21.41 7.20
C SER A 427 -22.36 -20.90 8.29
N LYS A 428 -22.04 -19.60 8.28
CA LYS A 428 -21.13 -18.95 9.24
C LYS A 428 -21.85 -18.03 10.22
N MET A 429 -23.14 -17.74 10.00
CA MET A 429 -23.91 -16.82 10.82
C MET A 429 -24.20 -17.41 12.21
N ALA A 430 -24.16 -16.55 13.23
CA ALA A 430 -24.67 -16.84 14.56
C ALA A 430 -26.22 -16.72 14.61
N PRO A 431 -26.90 -17.26 15.64
CA PRO A 431 -28.34 -17.17 15.79
C PRO A 431 -28.91 -15.74 15.70
N GLU A 432 -28.19 -14.76 16.26
CA GLU A 432 -28.56 -13.35 16.24
C GLU A 432 -28.52 -12.76 14.82
N GLU A 433 -27.58 -13.21 13.99
CA GLU A 433 -27.48 -12.81 12.58
C GLU A 433 -28.52 -13.51 11.72
N LEU A 434 -28.82 -14.79 12.00
CA LEU A 434 -29.87 -15.54 11.33
C LEU A 434 -31.27 -14.96 11.60
N ALA A 435 -31.45 -14.29 12.74
CA ALA A 435 -32.67 -13.58 13.08
C ALA A 435 -32.85 -12.25 12.31
N MET A 436 -31.80 -11.72 11.68
CA MET A 436 -31.86 -10.50 10.86
C MET A 436 -32.43 -10.79 9.47
N THR A 437 -33.10 -9.80 8.87
CA THR A 437 -33.35 -9.85 7.42
C THR A 437 -32.02 -9.76 6.67
N TRP A 438 -31.97 -10.24 5.43
CA TRP A 438 -30.73 -10.16 4.63
C TRP A 438 -30.23 -8.73 4.46
N GLU A 439 -31.13 -7.78 4.25
CA GLU A 439 -30.80 -6.35 4.16
C GLU A 439 -30.19 -5.81 5.46
N ALA A 440 -30.83 -6.11 6.60
CA ALA A 440 -30.32 -5.73 7.91
C ALA A 440 -28.96 -6.38 8.22
N TRP A 441 -28.77 -7.66 7.85
CA TRP A 441 -27.50 -8.34 8.00
C TRP A 441 -26.41 -7.72 7.11
N THR A 442 -26.71 -7.33 5.87
CA THR A 442 -25.73 -6.68 5.00
C THR A 442 -25.29 -5.31 5.50
N ASP A 443 -26.21 -4.52 6.07
CA ASP A 443 -25.88 -3.26 6.74
C ASP A 443 -25.02 -3.50 7.97
N TYR A 444 -25.42 -4.44 8.83
CA TYR A 444 -24.63 -4.90 9.98
C TYR A 444 -23.21 -5.33 9.58
N ALA A 445 -23.08 -6.23 8.62
CA ALA A 445 -21.79 -6.76 8.15
C ALA A 445 -20.89 -5.65 7.57
N SER A 446 -21.47 -4.67 6.86
CA SER A 446 -20.74 -3.52 6.35
C SER A 446 -20.19 -2.62 7.48
N LYS A 447 -21.01 -2.39 8.52
CA LYS A 447 -20.63 -1.63 9.72
C LYS A 447 -19.56 -2.37 10.53
N VAL A 448 -19.69 -3.69 10.70
CA VAL A 448 -18.67 -4.53 11.35
C VAL A 448 -17.37 -4.50 10.56
N ARG A 449 -17.43 -4.61 9.23
CA ARG A 449 -16.22 -4.53 8.39
C ARG A 449 -15.53 -3.18 8.52
N ALA A 450 -16.27 -2.07 8.54
CA ALA A 450 -15.71 -0.75 8.74
C ALA A 450 -15.15 -0.58 10.16
N TYR A 451 -15.83 -1.10 11.18
CA TYR A 451 -15.34 -1.16 12.56
C TYR A 451 -14.05 -1.98 12.66
N MET A 452 -14.00 -3.17 12.08
CA MET A 452 -12.82 -4.04 12.09
C MET A 452 -11.68 -3.44 11.26
N ALA A 453 -11.95 -2.71 10.19
CA ALA A 453 -10.93 -1.98 9.43
C ALA A 453 -10.37 -0.80 10.25
N ARG A 454 -11.22 -0.03 10.92
CA ARG A 454 -10.78 1.03 11.85
C ARG A 454 -10.00 0.44 13.02
N ARG A 455 -10.50 -0.63 13.64
CA ARG A 455 -9.81 -1.36 14.69
C ARG A 455 -8.49 -1.94 14.20
N TYR A 456 -8.41 -2.47 12.98
CA TYR A 456 -7.17 -2.96 12.39
C TYR A 456 -6.17 -1.81 12.12
N MET A 457 -6.66 -0.63 11.74
CA MET A 457 -5.83 0.56 11.59
C MET A 457 -5.35 1.12 12.94
N ILE A 458 -6.20 1.06 13.98
CA ILE A 458 -5.87 1.42 15.37
C ILE A 458 -4.89 0.39 15.98
N ASP A 459 -5.14 -0.90 15.78
CA ASP A 459 -4.28 -2.03 16.15
C ASP A 459 -2.94 -1.99 15.37
N ARG A 460 -2.89 -1.28 14.22
CA ARG A 460 -1.64 -0.96 13.51
C ARG A 460 -0.98 0.33 14.01
N SER A 461 -1.73 1.26 14.61
CA SER A 461 -1.22 2.57 15.00
C SER A 461 -0.80 2.69 16.47
N VAL A 462 -1.25 1.81 17.38
CA VAL A 462 -0.70 1.66 18.74
C VAL A 462 -0.98 0.23 19.23
N GLN A 463 0.02 -0.66 19.33
CA GLN A 463 -0.21 -2.00 19.91
C GLN A 463 -0.04 -2.01 21.43
N VAL A 464 0.82 -1.15 21.97
CA VAL A 464 0.98 -0.92 23.41
C VAL A 464 1.51 0.48 23.68
N THR A 465 1.33 1.01 24.89
CA THR A 465 1.96 2.25 25.36
C THR A 465 3.03 1.90 26.38
N ARG A 466 4.30 2.12 26.09
CA ARG A 466 5.39 2.04 27.08
C ARG A 466 5.53 3.41 27.76
N SER A 467 5.93 3.42 29.03
CA SER A 467 6.29 4.66 29.73
C SER A 467 7.77 4.62 30.06
N VAL A 468 8.48 5.69 29.71
CA VAL A 468 9.89 5.90 30.05
C VAL A 468 10.04 7.20 30.80
N SER A 469 11.02 7.27 31.69
CA SER A 469 11.33 8.50 32.42
C SER A 469 12.78 8.89 32.18
N ILE A 470 13.00 10.03 31.53
CA ILE A 470 14.35 10.54 31.22
C ILE A 470 14.74 11.66 32.18
N THR A 471 16.03 11.74 32.51
CA THR A 471 16.60 12.75 33.42
C THR A 471 17.33 13.88 32.67
N GLY A 472 17.27 13.88 31.35
CA GLY A 472 17.92 14.87 30.49
C GLY A 472 17.34 14.86 29.08
N PHE A 473 17.65 15.90 28.32
CA PHE A 473 17.27 16.05 26.91
C PHE A 473 18.31 15.38 25.98
N GLY A 474 17.90 15.06 24.75
CA GLY A 474 18.76 14.39 23.76
C GLY A 474 18.04 13.33 22.93
N LEU A 475 18.85 12.51 22.26
CA LEU A 475 18.40 11.33 21.53
C LEU A 475 18.17 10.15 22.50
N VAL A 476 16.94 9.62 22.47
CA VAL A 476 16.47 8.53 23.33
C VAL A 476 16.03 7.37 22.45
N ASN A 477 16.40 6.16 22.87
CA ASN A 477 16.09 4.95 22.12
C ASN A 477 15.52 3.84 23.02
N CYS A 478 14.46 3.18 22.56
CA CYS A 478 13.69 2.18 23.29
C CYS A 478 13.73 0.85 22.54
N ASP A 479 14.88 0.19 22.58
CA ASP A 479 15.21 -0.86 21.62
C ASP A 479 15.64 -2.15 22.32
N LYS A 480 15.55 -3.28 21.61
CA LYS A 480 16.24 -4.51 21.99
C LYS A 480 17.37 -4.76 21.01
N ILE A 481 18.45 -5.34 21.51
CA ILE A 481 19.54 -5.79 20.63
C ILE A 481 19.05 -7.08 19.98
N ASP A 482 18.88 -7.06 18.66
CA ASP A 482 18.46 -8.23 17.90
C ASP A 482 19.59 -8.76 17.02
N ARG A 483 19.51 -10.04 16.70
CA ARG A 483 20.44 -10.71 15.79
C ARG A 483 19.71 -11.05 14.50
N MET A 484 20.32 -10.74 13.37
CA MET A 484 19.84 -11.22 12.07
C MET A 484 19.71 -12.74 12.10
N ASN A 485 18.62 -13.25 11.53
CA ASN A 485 18.32 -14.68 11.45
C ASN A 485 19.17 -15.37 10.37
N GLU A 486 19.21 -14.82 9.16
CA GLU A 486 20.06 -15.28 8.05
C GLU A 486 20.87 -14.12 7.44
N PRO A 487 21.94 -13.67 8.14
CA PRO A 487 22.80 -12.61 7.63
C PRO A 487 23.56 -13.05 6.38
N VAL A 488 23.46 -12.24 5.33
CA VAL A 488 24.17 -12.44 4.06
C VAL A 488 25.08 -11.26 3.79
N ASN A 489 26.38 -11.54 3.67
CA ASN A 489 27.35 -10.56 3.15
C ASN A 489 27.13 -10.35 1.66
N VAL A 490 26.87 -9.11 1.27
CA VAL A 490 26.71 -8.69 -0.13
C VAL A 490 27.73 -7.62 -0.48
N LEU A 491 28.17 -7.63 -1.74
CA LEU A 491 29.08 -6.62 -2.29
C LEU A 491 28.34 -5.85 -3.38
N ALA A 492 28.09 -4.56 -3.14
CA ALA A 492 27.35 -3.70 -4.05
C ALA A 492 28.26 -2.67 -4.71
N ARG A 493 28.02 -2.44 -6.00
CA ARG A 493 28.58 -1.33 -6.79
C ARG A 493 27.42 -0.56 -7.38
N PHE A 494 27.62 0.74 -7.60
CA PHE A 494 26.56 1.62 -8.07
C PHE A 494 27.01 2.44 -9.27
N VAL A 495 26.08 2.62 -10.19
CA VAL A 495 26.25 3.40 -11.41
C VAL A 495 25.13 4.42 -11.46
N THR A 496 25.43 5.69 -11.70
CA THR A 496 24.42 6.74 -11.88
C THR A 496 23.62 6.52 -13.18
N PRO A 497 22.44 7.16 -13.35
CA PRO A 497 21.62 7.01 -14.56
C PRO A 497 22.33 7.29 -15.89
N ASP A 498 23.36 8.14 -15.88
CA ASP A 498 24.20 8.48 -17.04
C ASP A 498 25.36 7.50 -17.27
N GLY A 499 25.47 6.44 -16.46
CA GLY A 499 26.45 5.36 -16.64
C GLY A 499 27.78 5.56 -15.91
N GLN A 500 27.91 6.58 -15.06
CA GLN A 500 29.14 6.81 -14.29
C GLN A 500 29.19 5.98 -13.01
N GLU A 501 30.36 5.42 -12.71
CA GLU A 501 30.56 4.66 -11.47
C GLU A 501 30.64 5.59 -10.26
N VAL A 502 29.86 5.30 -9.22
CA VAL A 502 29.90 6.03 -7.95
C VAL A 502 31.10 5.56 -7.15
N LYS A 503 32.12 6.42 -7.00
CA LYS A 503 33.37 6.06 -6.31
C LYS A 503 33.31 6.20 -4.80
N ASN A 504 32.57 7.19 -4.29
CA ASN A 504 32.40 7.50 -2.87
C ASN A 504 30.94 7.88 -2.60
N ALA A 505 30.35 7.31 -1.56
CA ALA A 505 28.97 7.61 -1.14
C ALA A 505 28.74 7.14 0.31
N THR A 506 27.67 7.63 0.93
CA THR A 506 27.11 7.02 2.15
C THR A 506 25.96 6.11 1.72
N VAL A 507 26.02 4.84 2.08
CA VAL A 507 24.97 3.85 1.79
C VAL A 507 24.23 3.52 3.07
N MET A 508 22.95 3.88 3.11
CA MET A 508 22.01 3.54 4.16
C MET A 508 21.33 2.22 3.78
N ILE A 509 21.56 1.19 4.58
CA ILE A 509 20.98 -0.14 4.46
C ILE A 509 19.73 -0.15 5.35
N ILE A 510 18.55 -0.14 4.75
CA ILE A 510 17.28 0.02 5.43
C ILE A 510 16.53 -1.29 5.37
N ASP A 511 16.30 -1.93 6.52
CA ASP A 511 15.56 -3.19 6.62
C ASP A 511 14.13 -2.91 7.10
N GLY A 512 13.15 -3.21 6.25
CA GLY A 512 11.73 -2.99 6.55
C GLY A 512 11.08 -4.11 7.39
N GLY A 513 11.76 -5.23 7.61
CA GLY A 513 11.26 -6.35 8.40
C GLY A 513 11.43 -6.13 9.90
N ASP A 514 12.60 -5.63 10.31
CA ASP A 514 12.92 -5.33 11.73
C ASP A 514 12.96 -3.84 12.05
N ASN A 515 12.69 -2.98 11.07
CA ASN A 515 12.80 -1.52 11.15
C ASN A 515 14.20 -1.01 11.55
N SER A 516 15.25 -1.70 11.14
CA SER A 516 16.63 -1.27 11.39
C SER A 516 17.21 -0.46 10.22
N CYS A 517 18.22 0.36 10.53
CA CYS A 517 19.00 1.07 9.52
C CYS A 517 20.49 1.07 9.87
N LEU A 518 21.35 0.70 8.92
CA LEU A 518 22.79 0.72 9.06
C LEU A 518 23.42 1.59 7.97
N SER A 519 24.24 2.57 8.37
CA SER A 519 25.02 3.36 7.41
C SER A 519 26.43 2.80 7.24
N VAL A 520 26.84 2.62 5.98
CA VAL A 520 28.20 2.21 5.60
C VAL A 520 28.77 3.18 4.57
N GLY A 521 30.08 3.43 4.66
CA GLY A 521 30.79 4.19 3.64
C GLY A 521 31.07 3.32 2.41
N LEU A 522 30.81 3.86 1.23
CA LEU A 522 31.32 3.33 -0.03
C LEU A 522 32.63 4.03 -0.35
N SER A 523 33.66 3.24 -0.63
CA SER A 523 34.98 3.72 -1.04
C SER A 523 35.48 2.88 -2.19
N ASN A 524 36.19 3.48 -3.14
CA ASN A 524 36.76 2.79 -4.30
C ASN A 524 35.71 2.02 -5.16
N GLY A 525 34.48 2.55 -5.26
CA GLY A 525 33.46 2.02 -6.17
C GLY A 525 32.67 0.81 -5.69
N SER A 526 32.84 0.40 -4.43
CA SER A 526 32.08 -0.72 -3.84
C SER A 526 31.89 -0.57 -2.34
N CYS A 527 30.83 -1.18 -1.80
CA CYS A 527 30.63 -1.34 -0.37
C CYS A 527 30.24 -2.78 -0.03
N THR A 528 30.69 -3.26 1.12
CA THR A 528 30.24 -4.52 1.71
C THR A 528 29.17 -4.21 2.75
N ALA A 529 28.05 -4.92 2.67
CA ALA A 529 26.92 -4.80 3.58
C ALA A 529 26.50 -6.19 4.05
N VAL A 530 25.95 -6.26 5.27
CA VAL A 530 25.24 -7.45 5.75
C VAL A 530 23.75 -7.15 5.64
N VAL A 531 23.00 -8.04 4.97
CA VAL A 531 21.55 -7.92 4.81
C VAL A 531 20.87 -9.21 5.27
N GLU A 532 19.64 -9.12 5.77
CA GLU A 532 18.83 -10.28 6.09
C GLU A 532 18.24 -10.88 4.80
N LYS A 533 18.48 -12.17 4.56
CA LYS A 533 18.21 -12.80 3.25
C LYS A 533 16.76 -12.70 2.79
N PHE A 534 15.84 -12.78 3.73
CA PHE A 534 14.39 -12.83 3.46
C PHE A 534 13.66 -11.54 3.84
N SER A 535 14.39 -10.50 4.28
CA SER A 535 13.78 -9.23 4.67
C SER A 535 13.74 -8.24 3.50
N PRO A 536 12.69 -7.39 3.36
CA PRO A 536 12.71 -6.26 2.44
C PRO A 536 13.80 -5.26 2.82
N THR A 537 14.94 -5.30 2.12
CA THR A 537 16.06 -4.37 2.36
C THR A 537 16.22 -3.41 1.20
N VAL A 538 16.22 -2.10 1.47
CA VAL A 538 16.50 -1.03 0.50
C VAL A 538 17.89 -0.46 0.74
N PHE A 539 18.61 -0.11 -0.33
CA PHE A 539 19.78 0.76 -0.22
C PHE A 539 19.41 2.18 -0.65
N ALA A 540 19.51 3.13 0.27
CA ALA A 540 19.48 4.54 -0.04
C ALA A 540 20.93 5.06 -0.11
N VAL A 541 21.31 5.65 -1.23
CA VAL A 541 22.69 6.00 -1.56
C VAL A 541 22.80 7.51 -1.69
N ALA A 542 23.44 8.15 -0.70
CA ALA A 542 23.73 9.58 -0.71
C ALA A 542 25.08 9.83 -1.39
N VAL A 543 25.05 10.51 -2.54
CA VAL A 543 26.23 10.82 -3.35
C VAL A 543 26.55 12.31 -3.22
N GLY A 544 27.80 12.62 -2.87
CA GLY A 544 28.27 14.00 -2.77
C GLY A 544 27.56 14.86 -1.72
N TYR A 545 26.87 14.25 -0.75
CA TYR A 545 26.05 14.93 0.27
C TYR A 545 24.90 15.80 -0.29
N ALA A 546 24.54 15.62 -1.57
CA ALA A 546 23.54 16.45 -2.25
C ALA A 546 22.46 15.61 -2.93
N ASP A 547 22.84 14.49 -3.57
CA ASP A 547 21.90 13.67 -4.33
C ASP A 547 21.60 12.35 -3.61
N LEU A 548 20.30 12.05 -3.45
CA LEU A 548 19.83 10.77 -2.94
C LEU A 548 19.41 9.86 -4.09
N TYR A 549 19.82 8.60 -4.00
CA TYR A 549 19.41 7.55 -4.91
C TYR A 549 18.90 6.32 -4.16
N ILE A 550 18.15 5.46 -4.85
CA ILE A 550 17.56 4.25 -4.27
C ILE A 550 17.86 3.01 -5.11
N VAL A 551 18.03 1.88 -4.43
CA VAL A 551 17.95 0.52 -4.97
C VAL A 551 16.82 -0.23 -4.27
N ASN A 552 15.90 -0.81 -5.05
CA ASN A 552 14.68 -1.42 -4.54
C ASN A 552 14.93 -2.75 -3.82
N ALA A 553 14.03 -3.09 -2.89
CA ALA A 553 14.11 -4.34 -2.13
C ALA A 553 14.13 -5.60 -2.99
N SER A 554 13.43 -5.59 -4.14
CA SER A 554 13.45 -6.69 -5.10
C SER A 554 14.84 -6.96 -5.66
N ASP A 555 15.62 -5.91 -5.94
CA ASP A 555 16.94 -6.01 -6.55
C ASP A 555 17.98 -6.49 -5.53
N ILE A 556 17.88 -5.98 -4.29
CA ILE A 556 18.72 -6.43 -3.18
C ILE A 556 18.43 -7.89 -2.84
N SER A 557 17.16 -8.29 -2.79
CA SER A 557 16.77 -9.68 -2.55
C SER A 557 17.28 -10.61 -3.66
N ALA A 558 17.20 -10.20 -4.92
CA ALA A 558 17.76 -10.95 -6.04
C ALA A 558 19.29 -11.14 -5.91
N MET A 559 20.02 -10.09 -5.49
CA MET A 559 21.46 -10.18 -5.22
C MET A 559 21.76 -11.11 -4.04
N ALA A 560 21.06 -10.97 -2.91
CA ALA A 560 21.28 -11.76 -1.70
C ALA A 560 21.05 -13.27 -1.94
N ASN A 561 20.12 -13.61 -2.83
CA ASN A 561 19.82 -14.99 -3.23
C ASN A 561 20.72 -15.52 -4.37
N SER A 562 21.56 -14.68 -4.99
CA SER A 562 22.49 -15.10 -6.02
C SER A 562 23.70 -15.86 -5.42
N SER A 563 24.32 -16.73 -6.22
CA SER A 563 25.53 -17.47 -5.81
C SER A 563 26.75 -16.56 -5.63
N SER A 564 26.84 -15.48 -6.39
CA SER A 564 27.96 -14.52 -6.31
C SER A 564 27.80 -13.54 -5.15
N ARG A 565 26.57 -13.21 -4.75
CA ARG A 565 26.24 -12.15 -3.76
C ARG A 565 26.83 -10.79 -4.13
N ARG A 566 27.04 -10.56 -5.43
CA ARG A 566 27.59 -9.32 -6.00
C ARG A 566 26.54 -8.67 -6.89
N GLY A 567 26.31 -7.38 -6.69
CA GLY A 567 25.36 -6.59 -7.47
C GLY A 567 26.00 -5.33 -8.04
N VAL A 568 25.67 -5.02 -9.29
CA VAL A 568 25.94 -3.71 -9.89
C VAL A 568 24.59 -3.07 -10.17
N PHE A 569 24.27 -1.99 -9.47
CA PHE A 569 22.95 -1.36 -9.52
C PHE A 569 23.03 -0.05 -10.30
N THR A 570 22.12 0.12 -11.25
CA THR A 570 21.84 1.44 -11.82
C THR A 570 20.93 2.18 -10.87
N LEU A 571 21.44 3.29 -10.33
CA LEU A 571 20.77 4.08 -9.30
C LEU A 571 19.56 4.81 -9.85
N GLN A 572 18.49 4.87 -9.05
CA GLN A 572 17.31 5.69 -9.34
C GLN A 572 17.39 6.97 -8.51
N LYS A 573 17.45 8.14 -9.16
CA LYS A 573 17.52 9.42 -8.45
C LYS A 573 16.18 9.69 -7.77
N VAL A 574 16.24 10.14 -6.52
CA VAL A 574 15.05 10.56 -5.78
C VAL A 574 14.78 12.03 -6.11
N GLU A 575 13.71 12.28 -6.87
CA GLU A 575 13.25 13.63 -7.23
C GLU A 575 12.04 14.09 -6.39
N THR A 576 11.46 13.16 -5.62
CA THR A 576 10.27 13.36 -4.79
C THR A 576 10.63 13.34 -3.30
N ASP A 577 9.63 13.34 -2.42
CA ASP A 577 9.84 13.14 -0.98
C ASP A 577 10.64 11.86 -0.71
N ALA A 578 11.74 11.99 0.04
CA ALA A 578 12.68 10.91 0.29
C ALA A 578 12.08 9.79 1.14
N THR A 579 11.20 10.14 2.08
CA THR A 579 10.51 9.17 2.95
C THR A 579 9.55 8.32 2.13
N GLU A 580 8.76 8.94 1.26
CA GLU A 580 7.86 8.23 0.36
C GLU A 580 8.63 7.32 -0.61
N ALA A 581 9.74 7.80 -1.16
CA ALA A 581 10.57 7.03 -2.08
C ALA A 581 11.15 5.77 -1.41
N ILE A 582 11.68 5.89 -0.18
CA ILE A 582 12.16 4.74 0.60
C ILE A 582 11.02 3.75 0.90
N ASN A 583 9.88 4.25 1.36
CA ASN A 583 8.73 3.40 1.69
C ASN A 583 8.16 2.66 0.47
N ASN A 584 8.20 3.28 -0.71
CA ASN A 584 7.80 2.63 -1.95
C ASN A 584 8.81 1.56 -2.37
N ALA A 585 10.10 1.82 -2.22
CA ALA A 585 11.16 0.88 -2.57
C ALA A 585 11.22 -0.37 -1.66
N LEU A 586 10.67 -0.26 -0.44
CA LEU A 586 10.53 -1.38 0.50
C LEU A 586 9.39 -2.35 0.12
N LYS A 587 8.48 -1.96 -0.79
CA LYS A 587 7.39 -2.84 -1.25
C LYS A 587 7.97 -3.89 -2.21
N ILE A 588 7.88 -5.16 -1.83
CA ILE A 588 8.27 -6.33 -2.66
C ILE A 588 7.15 -6.69 -3.64
#